data_AF-A0A928P259-F1
#
_entry.id   AF-A0A928P259-F1
#
_cell.length_a   1.000
_cell.length_b   1.000
_cell.length_c   1.000
_cell.angle_alpha   90.00
_cell.angle_beta   90.00
_cell.angle_gamma   90.00
#
_symmetry.space_group_name_H-M   'P 1'
#
loop_
_entity.id
_entity.type
_entity.pdbx_description
1 polymer ?
#
loop_
_entity_poly.entity_id
_entity_poly.type
_entity_poly.pdbx_seq_one_letter_code
_entity_poly.pdbx_strand_id
1 'polypeptide(L)'
;MVTQRNTIVRITVYCLIIVFLIAIINLQINMNTLKDTLEQQDEQIVALEDDIAEYKIILSQEKDDDYYERRARELNYHFSNEIIFYNDFAD
;
A
#
# COMPACT_ATOMS: atom_id res chain seq x y z
N MET A 1 -19.28 19.67 -56.80
CA MET A 1 -18.19 19.39 -55.84
C MET A 1 -18.30 20.12 -54.50
N VAL A 2 -18.90 21.32 -54.41
CA VAL A 2 -18.93 22.12 -53.16
C VAL A 2 -19.78 21.47 -52.04
N THR A 3 -20.87 20.78 -52.38
CA THR A 3 -21.78 20.17 -51.39
C THR A 3 -21.14 19.02 -50.60
N GLN A 4 -20.31 18.18 -51.23
CA GLN A 4 -19.66 17.06 -50.55
C GLN A 4 -18.58 17.51 -49.54
N ARG A 5 -17.87 18.60 -49.84
CA ARG A 5 -16.87 19.16 -48.92
C ARG A 5 -17.50 19.58 -47.60
N ASN A 6 -18.72 20.12 -47.64
CA ASN A 6 -19.43 20.56 -46.44
C ASN A 6 -19.92 19.38 -45.58
N THR A 7 -20.30 18.26 -46.22
CA THR A 7 -20.71 17.03 -45.52
C THR A 7 -19.52 16.35 -44.85
N ILE A 8 -18.38 16.24 -45.53
CA ILE A 8 -17.16 15.65 -44.96
C ILE A 8 -16.69 16.44 -43.75
N VAL A 9 -16.63 17.78 -43.86
CA VAL A 9 -16.23 18.65 -42.74
C VAL A 9 -17.17 18.49 -41.55
N ARG A 10 -18.49 18.42 -41.77
CA ARG A 10 -19.46 18.15 -40.69
C ARG A 10 -19.20 16.80 -40.01
N ILE A 11 -18.96 15.74 -40.77
CA ILE A 11 -18.67 14.41 -40.22
C ILE A 11 -17.38 14.44 -39.40
N THR A 12 -16.33 15.11 -39.88
CA THR A 12 -15.07 15.25 -39.13
C THR A 12 -15.27 15.99 -37.81
N VAL A 13 -16.08 17.05 -37.80
CA VAL A 13 -16.42 17.78 -36.57
C VAL A 13 -17.17 16.89 -35.59
N TYR A 14 -18.15 16.09 -36.05
CA TYR A 14 -18.85 15.15 -35.18
C TYR A 14 -17.92 14.07 -34.61
N CYS A 15 -17.04 13.49 -35.43
CA CYS A 15 -16.03 12.53 -34.95
C CYS A 15 -15.12 13.16 -33.89
N LEU A 16 -14.68 14.40 -34.12
CA LEU A 16 -13.81 15.11 -33.19
C LEU A 16 -14.51 15.34 -31.84
N ILE A 17 -15.78 15.78 -31.86
CA ILE A 17 -16.58 15.94 -30.64
C ILE A 17 -16.69 14.62 -29.87
N ILE A 18 -16.91 13.50 -30.56
CA ILE A 18 -16.99 12.17 -29.91
C ILE A 18 -15.66 11.80 -29.27
N VAL A 19 -14.53 12.03 -29.95
CA VAL A 19 -13.19 11.78 -29.39
C VAL A 19 -12.95 12.64 -28.15
N PHE A 20 -13.34 13.91 -28.17
CA PHE A 20 -13.23 14.79 -27.00
C PHE A 20 -14.09 14.31 -25.84
N LEU A 21 -15.32 13.85 -26.09
CA LEU A 21 -16.19 13.29 -25.05
C LEU A 21 -15.54 12.06 -24.39
N ILE A 22 -14.99 11.14 -25.18
CA ILE A 22 -14.29 9.96 -24.66
C ILE A 22 -13.07 10.37 -23.83
N ALA A 23 -12.29 11.35 -24.30
CA ALA A 23 -11.13 11.86 -23.59
C ALA A 23 -11.51 12.48 -22.23
N ILE A 24 -12.58 13.26 -22.18
CA ILE A 24 -13.10 13.87 -20.95
C ILE A 24 -13.53 12.79 -19.96
N ILE A 25 -14.27 11.77 -20.42
CA ILE A 25 -14.72 10.67 -19.56
C ILE A 25 -13.52 9.92 -18.98
N ASN A 26 -12.53 9.56 -19.81
CA ASN A 26 -11.32 8.90 -19.35
C ASN A 26 -10.53 9.76 -18.36
N LEU A 27 -10.44 11.07 -18.60
CA LEU A 27 -9.78 11.98 -17.68
C LEU A 27 -10.49 12.02 -16.33
N GLN A 28 -11.82 12.07 -16.33
CA GLN A 28 -12.62 12.08 -15.11
C GLN A 28 -12.47 10.77 -14.32
N ILE A 29 -12.48 9.62 -15.00
CA ILE A 29 -12.26 8.32 -14.37
C ILE A 29 -10.86 8.28 -13.75
N ASN A 30 -9.82 8.64 -14.51
CA ASN A 30 -8.45 8.64 -14.03
C ASN A 30 -8.28 9.57 -12.82
N MET A 31 -8.92 10.74 -12.85
CA MET A 31 -8.86 11.70 -11.75
C MET A 31 -9.52 11.16 -10.48
N ASN A 32 -10.66 10.49 -10.62
CA ASN A 32 -11.32 9.83 -9.48
C ASN A 32 -10.46 8.70 -8.93
N THR A 33 -9.92 7.82 -9.79
CA THR A 33 -9.04 6.73 -9.32
C THR A 33 -7.79 7.26 -8.63
N LEU A 34 -7.24 8.39 -9.09
CA LEU A 34 -6.08 9.01 -8.46
C LEU A 34 -6.43 9.56 -7.07
N LYS A 35 -7.62 10.13 -6.92
CA LYS A 35 -8.12 10.60 -5.64
C LYS A 35 -8.34 9.45 -4.66
N ASP A 36 -8.97 8.36 -5.11
CA ASP A 36 -9.20 7.17 -4.28
C ASP A 36 -7.86 6.55 -3.84
N THR A 37 -6.87 6.54 -4.73
CA THR A 37 -5.52 6.05 -4.42
C THR A 37 -4.82 6.93 -3.39
N LEU A 38 -4.95 8.26 -3.50
CA LEU A 38 -4.41 9.19 -2.51
C LEU A 38 -5.05 8.98 -1.14
N GLU A 39 -6.38 8.85 -1.09
CA GLU A 39 -7.11 8.60 0.16
C GLU A 39 -6.66 7.29 0.82
N GLN A 40 -6.51 6.21 0.04
CA GLN A 40 -5.95 4.95 0.54
C GLN A 40 -4.51 5.06 1.02
N GLN A 41 -3.69 5.91 0.39
CA GLN A 41 -2.31 6.13 0.82
C GLN A 41 -2.25 6.94 2.12
N ASP A 42 -3.10 7.96 2.25
CA ASP A 42 -3.21 8.75 3.48
C ASP A 42 -3.68 7.87 4.66
N GLU A 43 -4.67 7.00 4.46
CA GLU A 43 -5.09 6.02 5.47
C GLU A 43 -3.95 5.09 5.87
N GLN A 44 -3.17 4.59 4.91
CA GLN A 44 -2.00 3.74 5.19
C GLN A 44 -0.91 4.49 5.96
N ILE A 45 -0.67 5.77 5.64
CA ILE A 45 0.29 6.60 6.37
C ILE A 45 -0.14 6.74 7.82
N VAL A 46 -1.41 7.08 8.07
CA VAL A 46 -1.94 7.22 9.44
C VAL A 46 -1.78 5.91 10.23
N ALA A 47 -2.14 4.77 9.63
CA ALA A 47 -1.98 3.47 10.29
C ALA A 47 -0.51 3.17 10.62
N LEU A 48 0.41 3.45 9.69
CA LEU A 48 1.85 3.25 9.92
C LEU A 48 2.42 4.23 10.95
N GLU A 49 1.93 5.47 11.00
CA GLU A 49 2.32 6.44 12.02
C GLU A 49 1.88 6.00 13.42
N ASP A 50 0.68 5.44 13.55
CA ASP A 50 0.18 4.85 14.80
C ASP A 50 1.04 3.64 15.22
N ASP A 51 1.35 2.72 14.30
CA ASP A 51 2.24 1.58 14.57
C ASP A 51 3.62 2.06 15.01
N ILE A 52 4.19 3.05 14.33
CA ILE A 52 5.49 3.64 14.69
C ILE A 52 5.42 4.27 16.09
N ALA A 53 4.34 4.98 16.42
CA ALA A 53 4.16 5.56 17.74
C ALA A 53 4.09 4.47 18.83
N GLU A 54 3.35 3.39 18.59
CA GLU A 54 3.29 2.23 19.48
C GLU A 54 4.67 1.60 19.67
N TYR A 55 5.37 1.28 18.58
CA TYR A 55 6.70 0.69 18.66
C TYR A 55 7.69 1.62 19.35
N LYS A 56 7.60 2.93 19.14
CA LYS A 56 8.44 3.91 19.81
C LYS A 56 8.18 3.92 21.32
N ILE A 57 6.92 3.79 21.75
CA ILE A 57 6.57 3.62 23.17
C ILE A 57 7.20 2.33 23.70
N ILE A 58 7.01 1.20 23.02
CA ILE A 58 7.59 -0.11 23.40
C ILE A 58 9.12 -0.05 23.49
N LEU A 59 9.78 0.68 22.58
CA LEU A 59 11.24 0.85 22.55
C LEU A 59 11.73 1.83 23.63
N SER A 60 10.94 2.84 23.96
CA SER A 60 11.27 3.84 24.98
C SER A 60 11.07 3.36 26.41
N GLN A 61 10.26 2.31 26.60
CA GLN A 61 10.19 1.59 27.87
C GLN A 61 11.55 0.94 28.12
N GLU A 62 12.13 1.18 29.29
CA GLU A 62 13.36 0.53 29.73
C GLU A 62 13.09 -0.98 29.80
N LYS A 63 13.55 -1.68 28.76
CA LYS A 63 13.36 -3.12 28.66
C LYS A 63 14.36 -3.76 29.62
N ASP A 64 13.84 -4.27 30.72
CA ASP A 64 14.60 -5.04 31.70
C ASP A 64 15.21 -6.29 31.02
N ASP A 65 16.34 -6.77 31.52
CA ASP A 65 17.08 -7.91 30.94
C ASP A 65 16.16 -9.14 30.77
N ASP A 66 15.22 -9.33 31.71
CA ASP A 66 14.15 -10.34 31.67
C ASP A 66 13.31 -10.33 30.38
N TYR A 67 13.05 -9.15 29.79
CA TYR A 67 12.31 -9.08 28.53
C TYR A 67 13.13 -9.65 27.37
N TYR A 68 14.43 -9.33 27.32
CA TYR A 68 15.34 -9.83 26.29
C TYR A 68 15.52 -11.34 26.41
N GLU A 69 15.64 -11.86 27.63
CA GLU A 69 15.73 -13.31 27.85
C GLU A 69 14.48 -14.05 27.39
N ARG A 70 13.28 -13.52 27.68
CA ARG A 70 12.02 -14.13 27.24
C ARG A 70 11.91 -14.14 25.72
N ARG A 71 12.22 -13.01 25.07
CA ARG A 71 12.14 -12.90 23.61
C ARG A 71 13.20 -13.75 22.89
N ALA A 72 14.39 -13.87 23.46
CA ALA A 72 15.43 -14.77 22.96
C ALA A 72 14.99 -16.23 23.01
N ARG A 73 14.40 -16.68 24.14
CA ARG A 73 13.85 -18.03 24.28
C ARG A 73 12.71 -18.33 23.30
N GLU A 74 11.82 -17.38 23.03
CA GLU A 74 10.76 -17.53 22.00
C GLU A 74 11.33 -17.75 20.58
N LEU A 75 12.50 -17.19 20.30
CA LEU A 75 13.22 -17.34 19.04
C LEU A 75 14.18 -18.55 19.03
N ASN A 76 14.10 -19.43 20.04
CA ASN A 76 15.01 -20.56 20.26
C ASN A 76 16.50 -20.17 20.40
N TYR A 77 16.77 -18.93 20.83
CA TYR A 77 18.10 -18.55 21.25
C TYR A 77 18.32 -18.98 22.70
N HIS A 78 19.47 -19.60 22.92
CA HIS A 78 19.92 -20.09 24.21
C HIS A 78 21.14 -19.32 24.64
N PHE A 79 21.34 -19.23 25.95
CA PHE A 79 22.60 -18.67 26.46
C PHE A 79 23.76 -19.59 26.11
N SER A 80 24.95 -19.01 25.87
CA SER A 80 26.15 -19.78 25.52
C SER A 80 26.57 -20.79 26.60
N ASN A 81 26.05 -20.68 27.82
CA ASN A 81 26.31 -21.57 28.95
C ASN A 81 25.11 -22.47 29.31
N GLU A 82 24.04 -22.49 28.51
CA GLU A 82 22.86 -23.32 28.76
C GLU A 82 23.02 -24.71 28.11
N ILE A 83 22.75 -25.77 28.89
CA ILE A 83 22.78 -27.16 28.41
C ILE A 83 21.40 -27.49 27.82
N ILE A 84 21.34 -27.61 26.49
CA ILE A 84 20.10 -27.98 25.78
C ILE A 84 19.95 -29.50 25.78
N PHE A 85 18.91 -30.00 26.42
CA PHE A 85 18.53 -31.42 26.37
C PHE A 85 17.54 -31.63 25.22
N TYR A 86 18.00 -32.14 24.08
CA TYR A 86 17.10 -32.63 23.04
C TYR A 86 16.52 -33.96 23.49
N ASN A 87 15.26 -33.95 23.91
CA ASN A 87 14.56 -35.18 24.30
C ASN A 87 14.02 -35.84 23.04
N ASP A 88 14.84 -36.63 22.36
CA ASP A 88 14.48 -37.36 21.14
C ASP A 88 13.78 -38.70 21.47
N PHE A 89 12.78 -38.64 22.37
CA PHE A 89 11.89 -39.78 22.65
C PHE A 89 10.55 -39.53 21.97
N ALA A 90 10.57 -39.60 20.63
CA ALA A 90 9.37 -39.84 19.84
C ALA A 90 9.43 -41.29 19.33
N ASP A 91 8.94 -42.21 20.15
CA ASP A 91 8.31 -43.48 19.74
C ASP A 91 6.98 -43.60 20.49
#